data_AF-A0A965P3C4-F1
#
_entry.id   AF-A0A965P3C4-F1
#
_cell.length_a   1.000
_cell.length_b   1.000
_cell.length_c   1.000
_cell.angle_alpha   90.00
_cell.angle_beta   90.00
_cell.angle_gamma   90.00
#
_symmetry.space_group_name_H-M   'P 1'
#
loop_
_entity.id
_entity.type
_entity.pdbx_description
1 polymer ?
#
loop_
_entity_poly.entity_id
_entity_poly.type
_entity_poly.pdbx_seq_one_letter_code
_entity_poly.pdbx_strand_id
1 'polypeptide(L)'
;MCELEANSLALEWSEYREHGTEFIKASTSPESIAKQLNIVYKMPEYKRLEMGKKAREWTIKNFGVKNVAKILEDFIDLQPMIDWEKIKENTEDKKDPYFQIPNIIDDSEWLTFMYHNILKMKNIDRNDSGHQYWMGELSKGAKRQDIENYFRNVALQENNKSKEIKFEDLLDPNDKGRVIYVMPESAGDIFLSTALFKSIKNRYPEYSLYVSTKSQYKDILEGNPYVHRWIEYNPIMDNLIWLEGNNQHNGHFDIAYLPYTCTQRNLNYLHNGLDKIDFSLN
;
A
#
# COMPACT_ATOMS: atom_id res chain seq x y z
N MET A 1 -10.68 30.21 23.00
CA MET A 1 -9.64 30.46 21.97
C MET A 1 -8.52 31.25 22.63
N CYS A 2 -7.28 30.99 22.23
CA CYS A 2 -6.12 31.63 22.87
C CYS A 2 -5.84 33.04 22.33
N GLU A 3 -6.55 33.47 21.29
CA GLU A 3 -6.41 34.80 20.68
C GLU A 3 -7.27 35.86 21.37
N LEU A 4 -6.69 37.04 21.61
CA LEU A 4 -7.39 38.17 22.24
C LEU A 4 -8.59 38.65 21.42
N GLU A 5 -8.48 38.60 20.09
CA GLU A 5 -9.53 39.01 19.15
C GLU A 5 -10.73 38.05 19.13
N ALA A 6 -10.56 36.84 19.67
CA ALA A 6 -11.62 35.84 19.70
C ALA A 6 -12.76 36.17 20.67
N ASN A 7 -12.63 37.24 21.45
CA ASN A 7 -13.62 37.67 22.44
C ASN A 7 -14.05 36.50 23.35
N SER A 8 -13.07 35.67 23.73
CA SER A 8 -13.26 34.47 24.55
C SER A 8 -12.38 34.52 25.79
N LEU A 9 -12.73 33.76 26.81
CA LEU A 9 -11.91 33.64 28.01
C LEU A 9 -10.88 32.53 27.80
N ALA A 10 -9.60 32.89 27.74
CA ALA A 10 -8.52 31.94 27.59
C ALA A 10 -8.41 31.05 28.85
N LEU A 11 -8.09 29.78 28.63
CA LEU A 11 -7.84 28.81 29.69
C LEU A 11 -6.34 28.58 29.81
N GLU A 12 -5.86 28.50 31.04
CA GLU A 12 -4.48 28.11 31.33
C GLU A 12 -4.33 26.60 31.14
N TRP A 13 -3.13 26.18 30.74
CA TRP A 13 -2.81 24.78 30.48
C TRP A 13 -1.36 24.50 30.86
N SER A 14 -1.05 23.22 31.08
CA SER A 14 0.29 22.73 31.35
C SER A 14 0.70 21.68 30.31
N GLU A 15 1.99 21.68 29.94
CA GLU A 15 2.57 20.65 29.10
C GLU A 15 2.83 19.37 29.92
N TYR A 16 2.59 18.21 29.33
CA TYR A 16 3.06 16.92 29.84
C TYR A 16 3.49 15.99 28.70
N ARG A 17 4.27 14.96 29.02
CA ARG A 17 4.68 13.92 28.07
C ARG A 17 3.80 12.69 28.21
N GLU A 18 3.29 12.17 27.11
CA GLU A 18 2.56 10.90 27.12
C GLU A 18 3.52 9.73 27.35
N HIS A 19 3.24 8.93 28.38
CA HIS A 19 4.05 7.77 28.71
C HIS A 19 4.02 6.74 27.57
N GLY A 20 5.20 6.33 27.10
CA GLY A 20 5.38 5.30 26.07
C GLY A 20 5.55 5.84 24.65
N THR A 21 5.13 7.08 24.37
CA THR A 21 5.30 7.73 23.05
C THR A 21 6.17 8.98 23.10
N GLU A 22 6.39 9.56 24.30
CA GLU A 22 7.10 10.83 24.52
C GLU A 22 6.48 12.04 23.80
N PHE A 23 5.23 11.91 23.33
CA PHE A 23 4.53 13.02 22.68
C PHE A 23 4.23 14.15 23.65
N ILE A 24 4.46 15.38 23.18
CA ILE A 24 4.08 16.62 23.86
C ILE A 24 2.56 16.76 23.84
N LYS A 25 1.93 16.81 25.02
CA LYS A 25 0.50 17.07 25.15
C LYS A 25 0.25 18.25 26.08
N ALA A 26 -0.85 18.94 25.83
CA ALA A 26 -1.33 20.02 26.69
C ALA A 26 -2.52 19.51 27.53
N SER A 27 -2.54 19.83 28.83
CA SER A 27 -3.67 19.59 29.72
C SER A 27 -4.18 20.92 30.26
N THR A 28 -5.46 21.20 30.05
CA THR A 28 -6.09 22.42 30.56
C THR A 28 -6.24 22.37 32.09
N SER A 29 -5.97 23.48 32.79
CA SER A 29 -6.09 23.57 34.25
C SER A 29 -7.56 23.55 34.70
N PRO A 30 -7.95 22.63 35.60
CA PRO A 30 -9.28 22.62 36.21
C PRO A 30 -9.61 23.91 36.97
N GLU A 31 -8.63 24.51 37.65
CA GLU A 31 -8.77 25.75 38.39
C GLU A 31 -9.07 26.92 37.45
N SER A 32 -8.38 26.96 36.31
CA SER A 32 -8.63 27.95 35.26
C SER A 32 -10.03 27.82 34.69
N ILE A 33 -10.50 26.60 34.42
CA ILE A 33 -11.88 26.31 33.98
C ILE A 33 -12.88 26.84 35.01
N ALA A 34 -12.71 26.48 36.28
CA ALA A 34 -13.61 26.91 37.36
C ALA A 34 -13.66 28.44 37.49
N LYS A 35 -12.50 29.11 37.40
CA LYS A 35 -12.38 30.57 37.44
C LYS A 35 -13.15 31.22 36.29
N GLN A 36 -12.94 30.77 35.05
CA GLN A 36 -13.61 31.35 33.89
C GLN A 36 -15.13 31.09 33.89
N LEU A 37 -15.57 29.90 34.31
CA LEU A 37 -17.00 29.60 34.47
C LEU A 37 -17.66 30.53 35.49
N ASN A 38 -17.00 30.81 36.61
CA ASN A 38 -17.51 31.74 37.63
C ASN A 38 -17.61 33.19 37.09
N ILE A 39 -16.65 33.62 36.26
CA ILE A 39 -16.68 34.92 35.60
C ILE A 39 -17.90 35.02 34.67
N VAL A 40 -18.16 34.00 33.86
CA VAL A 40 -19.33 33.95 32.97
C VAL A 40 -20.63 33.91 33.76
N TYR A 41 -20.69 33.11 34.84
CA TYR A 41 -21.86 32.98 35.69
C TYR A 41 -22.28 34.30 36.34
N LYS A 42 -21.29 35.10 36.78
CA LYS A 42 -21.50 36.42 37.39
C LYS A 42 -21.62 37.56 36.37
N MET A 43 -21.49 37.27 35.07
CA MET A 43 -21.48 38.29 34.04
C MET A 43 -22.90 38.86 33.80
N PRO A 44 -23.07 40.19 33.74
CA PRO A 44 -24.34 40.77 33.34
C PRO A 44 -24.77 40.30 31.96
N GLU A 45 -26.08 40.12 31.78
CA GLU A 45 -26.65 39.56 30.56
C GLU A 45 -26.27 40.33 29.30
N TYR A 46 -26.32 41.68 29.33
CA TYR A 46 -25.97 42.51 28.18
C TYR A 46 -24.52 42.28 27.72
N LYS A 47 -23.58 42.16 28.66
CA LYS A 47 -22.15 41.96 28.38
C LYS A 47 -21.90 40.57 27.79
N ARG A 48 -22.59 39.56 28.33
CA ARG A 48 -22.55 38.18 27.81
C ARG A 48 -23.09 38.10 26.38
N LEU A 49 -24.17 38.80 26.07
CA LEU A 49 -24.73 38.88 24.71
C LEU A 49 -23.77 39.59 23.75
N GLU A 50 -23.19 40.72 24.16
CA GLU A 50 -22.23 41.47 23.35
C GLU A 50 -20.98 40.61 23.03
N MET A 51 -20.39 40.00 24.07
CA MET A 51 -19.21 39.16 23.93
C MET A 51 -19.49 37.92 23.06
N GLY A 52 -20.65 37.28 23.23
CA GLY A 52 -21.07 36.13 22.43
C GLY A 52 -21.24 36.46 20.95
N LYS A 53 -21.78 37.65 20.61
CA LYS A 53 -21.89 38.11 19.21
C LYS A 53 -20.51 38.27 18.57
N LYS A 54 -19.60 39.00 19.25
CA LYS A 54 -18.22 39.21 18.76
C LYS A 54 -17.46 37.90 18.61
N ALA A 55 -17.57 36.99 19.58
CA ALA A 55 -16.92 35.68 19.53
C ALA A 55 -17.44 34.82 18.38
N ARG A 56 -18.77 34.83 18.13
CA ARG A 56 -19.38 34.11 17.01
C ARG A 56 -18.93 34.67 15.67
N GLU A 57 -18.94 35.98 15.50
CA GLU A 57 -18.48 36.64 14.27
C GLU A 57 -17.02 36.31 13.96
N TRP A 58 -16.16 36.40 14.97
CA TRP A 58 -14.74 36.04 14.83
C TRP A 58 -14.56 34.54 14.51
N THR A 59 -15.33 33.66 15.14
CA THR A 59 -15.27 32.21 14.86
C THR A 59 -15.69 31.89 13.43
N ILE A 60 -16.79 32.48 12.95
CA ILE A 60 -17.24 32.29 11.56
C ILE A 60 -16.20 32.81 10.58
N LYS A 61 -15.61 33.99 10.86
CA LYS A 61 -14.58 34.59 10.00
C LYS A 61 -13.34 33.72 9.87
N ASN A 62 -12.86 33.12 10.96
CA ASN A 62 -11.58 32.40 10.95
C ASN A 62 -11.72 30.89 10.71
N PHE A 63 -12.83 30.28 11.15
CA PHE A 63 -13.04 28.82 11.14
C PHE A 63 -14.31 28.40 10.41
N GLY A 64 -15.01 29.34 9.76
CA GLY A 64 -16.13 29.00 8.89
C GLY A 64 -15.68 28.13 7.74
N VAL A 65 -16.49 27.13 7.38
CA VAL A 65 -16.20 26.16 6.30
C VAL A 65 -15.75 26.86 5.03
N LYS A 66 -16.47 27.92 4.62
CA LYS A 66 -16.15 28.69 3.41
C LYS A 66 -14.80 29.39 3.46
N ASN A 67 -14.28 29.72 4.63
CA ASN A 67 -13.00 30.42 4.77
C ASN A 67 -11.85 29.43 4.80
N VAL A 68 -11.98 28.34 5.56
CA VAL A 68 -10.93 27.32 5.69
C VAL A 68 -10.84 26.43 4.44
N ALA A 69 -11.97 25.94 3.94
CA ALA A 69 -11.98 25.07 2.76
C ALA A 69 -11.46 25.83 1.54
N LYS A 70 -11.80 27.11 1.40
CA LYS A 70 -11.35 27.91 0.26
C LYS A 70 -9.83 28.08 0.22
N ILE A 71 -9.17 28.19 1.37
CA ILE A 71 -7.70 28.21 1.43
C ILE A 71 -7.10 26.92 0.88
N LEU A 72 -7.68 25.77 1.21
CA LEU A 72 -7.21 24.47 0.73
C LEU A 72 -7.53 24.27 -0.76
N GLU A 73 -8.75 24.62 -1.18
CA GLU A 73 -9.16 24.60 -2.59
C GLU A 73 -8.23 25.46 -3.44
N ASP A 74 -8.02 26.72 -3.06
CA ASP A 74 -7.15 27.63 -3.79
C ASP A 74 -5.71 27.12 -3.82
N PHE A 75 -5.22 26.54 -2.73
CA PHE A 75 -3.89 25.91 -2.71
C PHE A 75 -3.78 24.76 -3.71
N ILE A 76 -4.77 23.85 -3.73
CA ILE A 76 -4.80 22.68 -4.62
C ILE A 76 -4.93 23.12 -6.08
N ASP A 77 -5.84 24.06 -6.37
CA ASP A 77 -6.10 24.58 -7.71
C ASP A 77 -4.89 25.34 -8.29
N LEU A 78 -4.07 25.96 -7.42
CA LEU A 78 -2.82 26.61 -7.81
C LEU A 78 -1.67 25.63 -8.06
N GLN A 79 -1.77 24.37 -7.63
CA GLN A 79 -0.69 23.41 -7.86
C GLN A 79 -0.61 23.07 -9.35
N PRO A 80 0.58 23.07 -9.96
CA PRO A 80 0.73 22.59 -11.32
C PRO A 80 0.37 21.11 -11.39
N MET A 81 -0.33 20.71 -12.45
CA MET A 81 -0.54 19.30 -12.74
C MET A 81 0.83 18.62 -12.88
N ILE A 82 0.99 17.53 -12.15
CA ILE A 82 2.25 16.81 -12.13
C ILE A 82 2.45 16.10 -13.47
N ASP A 83 3.62 16.32 -14.06
CA ASP A 83 4.02 15.62 -15.28
C ASP A 83 4.59 14.27 -14.90
N TRP A 84 3.73 13.26 -14.86
CA TRP A 84 4.11 11.89 -14.50
C TRP A 84 5.18 11.32 -15.45
N GLU A 85 5.34 11.82 -16.67
CA GLU A 85 6.42 11.38 -17.58
C GLU A 85 7.80 11.89 -17.13
N LYS A 86 7.84 13.01 -16.40
CA LYS A 86 9.07 13.54 -15.79
C LYS A 86 9.39 12.89 -14.46
N ILE A 87 8.40 12.26 -13.81
CA ILE A 87 8.65 11.36 -12.70
C ILE A 87 9.12 10.04 -13.29
N LYS A 88 10.41 10.00 -13.61
CA LYS A 88 11.09 8.72 -13.70
C LYS A 88 10.99 8.10 -12.31
N GLU A 89 10.17 7.06 -12.17
CA GLU A 89 10.46 6.06 -11.15
C GLU A 89 11.97 5.82 -11.19
N ASN A 90 12.61 5.76 -10.03
CA ASN A 90 13.98 5.27 -9.98
C ASN A 90 13.91 3.84 -10.51
N THR A 91 14.05 3.68 -11.83
CA THR A 91 14.36 2.41 -12.45
C THR A 91 15.71 2.09 -11.87
N GLU A 92 15.72 1.28 -10.80
CA GLU A 92 16.95 0.87 -10.18
C GLU A 92 17.82 0.32 -11.30
N ASP A 93 18.99 0.95 -11.51
CA ASP A 93 19.92 0.51 -12.52
C ASP A 93 20.14 -1.00 -12.30
N LYS A 94 19.96 -1.81 -13.35
CA LYS A 94 20.19 -3.25 -13.26
C LYS A 94 21.56 -3.50 -12.63
N LYS A 95 21.58 -4.37 -11.63
CA LYS A 95 22.81 -4.73 -10.92
C LYS A 95 23.77 -5.38 -11.90
N ASP A 96 25.08 -5.22 -11.70
CA ASP A 96 26.10 -5.77 -12.60
C ASP A 96 26.94 -6.85 -11.90
N PRO A 97 26.47 -8.11 -11.86
CA PRO A 97 27.16 -9.21 -11.21
C PRO A 97 28.46 -9.61 -11.92
N TYR A 98 28.73 -9.12 -13.13
CA TYR A 98 29.92 -9.48 -13.91
C TYR A 98 30.93 -8.33 -14.01
N PHE A 99 30.68 -7.23 -13.29
CA PHE A 99 31.58 -6.09 -13.24
C PHE A 99 33.00 -6.52 -12.81
N GLN A 100 34.01 -6.05 -13.54
CA GLN A 100 35.40 -6.38 -13.28
C GLN A 100 35.95 -5.42 -12.22
N ILE A 101 36.38 -5.97 -11.08
CA ILE A 101 36.92 -5.19 -9.97
C ILE A 101 38.42 -4.95 -10.24
N PRO A 102 38.89 -3.69 -10.26
CA PRO A 102 40.32 -3.41 -10.38
C PRO A 102 41.06 -3.89 -9.12
N ASN A 103 42.39 -3.99 -9.21
CA ASN A 103 43.19 -4.36 -8.04
C ASN A 103 43.21 -3.20 -7.01
N ILE A 104 42.31 -3.24 -6.04
CA ILE A 104 42.18 -2.25 -4.97
C ILE A 104 42.81 -2.81 -3.70
N ILE A 105 43.80 -2.10 -3.16
CA ILE A 105 44.56 -2.55 -1.98
C ILE A 105 43.76 -2.30 -0.70
N ASP A 106 43.08 -1.16 -0.58
CA ASP A 106 42.32 -0.80 0.62
C ASP A 106 40.97 -1.55 0.68
N ASP A 107 40.72 -2.25 1.78
CA ASP A 107 39.49 -3.03 1.98
C ASP A 107 38.23 -2.16 1.95
N SER A 108 38.31 -0.96 2.51
CA SER A 108 37.18 -0.04 2.63
C SER A 108 36.79 0.54 1.27
N GLU A 109 37.77 0.95 0.46
CA GLU A 109 37.58 1.37 -0.92
C GLU A 109 37.10 0.23 -1.82
N TRP A 110 37.62 -0.98 -1.63
CA TRP A 110 37.18 -2.16 -2.37
C TRP A 110 35.71 -2.51 -2.10
N LEU A 111 35.25 -2.46 -0.83
CA LEU A 111 33.84 -2.66 -0.48
C LEU A 111 32.94 -1.59 -1.09
N THR A 112 33.30 -0.31 -0.93
CA THR A 112 32.55 0.81 -1.52
C THR A 112 32.44 0.66 -3.04
N PHE A 113 33.54 0.24 -3.69
CA PHE A 113 33.56 0.00 -5.13
C PHE A 113 32.57 -1.09 -5.56
N MET A 114 32.45 -2.19 -4.80
CA MET A 114 31.46 -3.23 -5.09
C MET A 114 30.03 -2.74 -4.90
N TYR A 115 29.75 -1.98 -3.84
CA TYR A 115 28.42 -1.38 -3.65
C TYR A 115 28.03 -0.46 -4.82
N HIS A 116 28.96 0.38 -5.27
CA HIS A 116 28.71 1.34 -6.34
C HIS A 116 28.58 0.70 -7.72
N ASN A 117 29.39 -0.32 -8.01
CA ASN A 117 29.51 -0.84 -9.38
C ASN A 117 28.75 -2.14 -9.61
N ILE A 118 28.70 -3.05 -8.63
CA ILE A 118 27.93 -4.31 -8.70
C ILE A 118 26.49 -4.06 -8.28
N LEU A 119 26.26 -3.45 -7.11
CA LEU A 119 24.91 -3.22 -6.57
C LEU A 119 24.29 -1.87 -6.97
N LYS A 120 25.03 -1.01 -7.70
CA LYS A 120 24.58 0.32 -8.15
C LYS A 120 24.12 1.26 -7.02
N MET A 121 24.59 1.03 -5.79
CA MET A 121 24.26 1.81 -4.60
C MET A 121 25.23 2.97 -4.40
N LYS A 122 25.10 4.03 -5.20
CA LYS A 122 26.04 5.17 -5.23
C LYS A 122 26.11 5.98 -3.92
N ASN A 123 25.14 5.81 -3.03
CA ASN A 123 25.03 6.53 -1.77
C ASN A 123 25.76 5.87 -0.60
N ILE A 124 26.31 4.66 -0.78
CA ILE A 124 27.03 3.97 0.30
C ILE A 124 28.42 4.55 0.48
N ASP A 125 28.77 4.83 1.72
CA ASP A 125 30.08 5.30 2.15
C ASP A 125 30.60 4.47 3.35
N ARG A 126 31.71 4.92 3.94
CA ARG A 126 32.35 4.24 5.08
C ARG A 126 31.50 4.27 6.35
N ASN A 127 30.56 5.19 6.50
CA ASN A 127 29.72 5.30 7.69
C ASN A 127 28.46 4.44 7.58
N ASP A 128 28.19 3.87 6.41
CA ASP A 128 27.06 2.97 6.20
C ASP A 128 27.16 1.72 7.08
N SER A 129 26.02 1.33 7.65
CA SER A 129 25.91 0.18 8.54
C SER A 129 26.30 -1.15 7.87
N GLY A 130 26.00 -1.31 6.57
CA GLY A 130 26.38 -2.48 5.80
C GLY A 130 27.87 -2.49 5.49
N HIS A 131 28.45 -1.33 5.15
CA HIS A 131 29.90 -1.18 4.99
C HIS A 131 30.66 -1.59 6.27
N GLN A 132 30.24 -1.04 7.42
CA GLN A 132 30.82 -1.35 8.73
C GLN A 132 30.71 -2.84 9.09
N TYR A 133 29.59 -3.48 8.75
CA TYR A 133 29.41 -4.91 8.95
C TYR A 133 30.45 -5.73 8.17
N TRP A 134 30.63 -5.47 6.87
CA TRP A 134 31.57 -6.22 6.04
C TRP A 134 33.03 -5.96 6.43
N MET A 135 33.37 -4.75 6.86
CA MET A 135 34.67 -4.46 7.48
C MET A 135 34.89 -5.29 8.75
N GLY A 136 33.84 -5.47 9.56
CA GLY A 136 33.85 -6.37 10.71
C GLY A 136 34.11 -7.82 10.31
N GLU A 137 33.46 -8.34 9.28
CA GLU A 137 33.66 -9.72 8.81
C GLU A 137 35.06 -9.95 8.22
N LEU A 138 35.60 -8.97 7.49
CA LEU A 138 37.01 -8.99 7.05
C LEU A 138 37.96 -9.09 8.23
N SER A 139 37.72 -8.32 9.30
CA SER A 139 38.55 -8.37 10.51
C SER A 139 38.52 -9.74 11.21
N LYS A 140 37.43 -10.51 11.03
CA LYS A 140 37.26 -11.88 11.55
C LYS A 140 37.88 -12.96 10.68
N GLY A 141 38.48 -12.59 9.54
CA GLY A 141 39.18 -13.51 8.64
C GLY A 141 38.35 -13.98 7.44
N ALA A 142 37.21 -13.34 7.13
CA ALA A 142 36.49 -13.60 5.89
C ALA A 142 37.39 -13.29 4.68
N LYS A 143 37.37 -14.14 3.66
CA LYS A 143 38.16 -13.91 2.45
C LYS A 143 37.43 -12.95 1.52
N ARG A 144 38.20 -12.04 0.89
CA ARG A 144 37.66 -11.11 -0.11
C ARG A 144 36.85 -11.81 -1.21
N GLN A 145 37.32 -12.96 -1.69
CA GLN A 145 36.65 -13.74 -2.72
C GLN A 145 35.24 -14.21 -2.30
N ASP A 146 35.05 -14.56 -1.03
CA ASP A 146 33.75 -15.04 -0.53
C ASP A 146 32.73 -13.89 -0.44
N ILE A 147 33.19 -12.71 -0.02
CA ILE A 147 32.38 -11.49 0.02
C ILE A 147 32.06 -11.02 -1.41
N GLU A 148 33.04 -11.04 -2.33
CA GLU A 148 32.79 -10.75 -3.75
C GLU A 148 31.71 -11.67 -4.34
N ASN A 149 31.82 -12.97 -4.10
CA ASN A 149 30.83 -13.95 -4.56
C ASN A 149 29.45 -13.66 -3.97
N TYR A 150 29.37 -13.27 -2.70
CA TYR A 150 28.12 -12.84 -2.07
C TYR A 150 27.49 -11.66 -2.81
N PHE A 151 28.23 -10.59 -3.06
CA PHE A 151 27.73 -9.40 -3.77
C PHE A 151 27.24 -9.73 -5.19
N ARG A 152 27.99 -10.57 -5.92
CA ARG A 152 27.60 -11.03 -7.26
C ARG A 152 26.32 -11.89 -7.22
N ASN A 153 26.19 -12.76 -6.22
CA ASN A 153 24.99 -13.58 -6.04
C ASN A 153 23.77 -12.74 -5.69
N VAL A 154 23.91 -11.73 -4.82
CA VAL A 154 22.84 -10.77 -4.51
C VAL A 154 22.41 -10.03 -5.77
N ALA A 155 23.36 -9.50 -6.55
CA ALA A 155 23.07 -8.84 -7.82
C ALA A 155 22.33 -9.77 -8.82
N LEU A 156 22.72 -11.04 -8.92
CA LEU A 156 22.03 -12.03 -9.75
C LEU A 156 20.61 -12.30 -9.24
N GLN A 157 20.43 -12.47 -7.93
CA GLN A 157 19.13 -12.74 -7.32
C GLN A 157 18.17 -11.56 -7.48
N GLU A 158 18.63 -10.34 -7.24
CA GLU A 158 17.82 -9.12 -7.41
C GLU A 158 17.44 -8.90 -8.88
N ASN A 159 18.38 -9.07 -9.80
CA ASN A 159 18.08 -9.00 -11.23
C ASN A 159 17.08 -10.08 -11.69
N ASN A 160 17.15 -11.29 -11.11
CA ASN A 160 16.22 -12.37 -11.41
C ASN A 160 14.84 -12.15 -10.78
N LYS A 161 14.77 -11.57 -9.57
CA LYS A 161 13.51 -11.10 -8.96
C LYS A 161 12.87 -9.96 -9.76
N SER A 162 13.71 -9.12 -10.37
CA SER A 162 13.32 -8.00 -11.25
C SER A 162 13.06 -8.42 -12.70
N LYS A 163 13.00 -9.73 -13.01
CA LYS A 163 12.18 -10.18 -14.14
C LYS A 163 10.71 -10.02 -13.75
N GLU A 164 10.25 -8.76 -13.68
CA GLU A 164 8.84 -8.45 -13.83
C GLU A 164 8.41 -9.02 -15.17
N ILE A 165 7.84 -10.22 -15.16
CA ILE A 165 6.94 -10.61 -16.23
C ILE A 165 5.81 -9.58 -16.13
N LYS A 166 5.71 -8.71 -17.13
CA LYS A 166 4.61 -7.75 -17.16
C LYS A 166 3.32 -8.57 -17.16
N PHE A 167 2.34 -8.17 -16.36
CA PHE A 167 1.13 -8.98 -16.20
C PHE A 167 0.43 -9.19 -17.55
N GLU A 168 0.56 -8.23 -18.46
CA GLU A 168 0.10 -8.28 -19.85
C GLU A 168 0.71 -9.44 -20.64
N ASP A 169 1.96 -9.82 -20.35
CA ASP A 169 2.65 -10.94 -21.03
C ASP A 169 2.01 -12.29 -20.68
N LEU A 170 1.25 -12.36 -19.59
CA LEU A 170 0.51 -13.56 -19.17
C LEU A 170 -0.83 -13.70 -19.93
N LEU A 171 -1.29 -12.63 -20.58
CA LEU A 171 -2.57 -12.59 -21.30
C LEU A 171 -2.37 -12.88 -22.80
N ASP A 172 -3.42 -13.37 -23.46
CA ASP A 172 -3.43 -13.53 -24.92
C ASP A 172 -3.84 -12.19 -25.58
N PRO A 173 -3.01 -11.62 -26.46
CA PRO A 173 -3.33 -10.38 -27.15
C PRO A 173 -4.50 -10.50 -28.13
N ASN A 174 -4.90 -11.72 -28.52
CA ASN A 174 -5.99 -11.97 -29.46
C ASN A 174 -7.34 -12.24 -28.78
N ASP A 175 -7.40 -12.12 -27.45
CA ASP A 175 -8.65 -12.28 -26.72
C ASP A 175 -9.69 -11.24 -27.17
N LYS A 176 -10.90 -11.71 -27.49
CA LYS A 176 -12.05 -10.85 -27.77
C LYS A 176 -12.67 -10.23 -26.51
N GLY A 177 -12.38 -10.85 -25.36
CA GLY A 177 -12.81 -10.47 -24.02
C GLY A 177 -12.23 -11.48 -23.03
N ARG A 178 -12.07 -11.08 -21.77
CA ARG A 178 -11.39 -11.88 -20.75
C ARG A 178 -12.21 -11.95 -19.47
N VAL A 179 -12.37 -13.17 -18.96
CA VAL A 179 -12.93 -13.45 -17.64
C VAL A 179 -11.84 -14.07 -16.78
N ILE A 180 -11.64 -13.61 -15.56
CA ILE A 180 -10.80 -14.28 -14.57
C ILE A 180 -11.63 -14.88 -13.44
N TYR A 181 -11.30 -16.10 -13.04
CA TYR A 181 -11.82 -16.74 -11.83
C TYR A 181 -10.66 -16.96 -10.85
N VAL A 182 -10.70 -16.30 -9.69
CA VAL A 182 -9.63 -16.31 -8.69
C VAL A 182 -10.04 -17.21 -7.51
N MET A 183 -9.28 -18.27 -7.27
CA MET A 183 -9.44 -19.19 -6.14
C MET A 183 -8.06 -19.65 -5.65
N PRO A 184 -7.40 -18.87 -4.77
CA PRO A 184 -6.00 -19.10 -4.43
C PRO A 184 -5.78 -20.27 -3.47
N GLU A 185 -6.74 -20.59 -2.60
CA GLU A 185 -6.60 -21.64 -1.58
C GLU A 185 -7.50 -22.85 -1.84
N SER A 186 -7.24 -23.92 -1.06
CA SER A 186 -8.05 -25.14 -0.97
C SER A 186 -8.20 -25.92 -2.29
N ALA A 187 -7.53 -27.07 -2.38
CA ALA A 187 -7.70 -27.99 -3.50
C ALA A 187 -9.17 -28.43 -3.70
N GLY A 188 -9.92 -28.59 -2.60
CA GLY A 188 -11.34 -28.94 -2.64
C GLY A 188 -12.19 -27.85 -3.29
N ASP A 189 -11.99 -26.60 -2.88
CA ASP A 189 -12.76 -25.48 -3.44
C ASP A 189 -12.42 -25.26 -4.92
N ILE A 190 -11.14 -25.35 -5.28
CA ILE A 190 -10.69 -25.26 -6.68
C ILE A 190 -11.32 -26.36 -7.53
N PHE A 191 -11.35 -27.60 -7.04
CA PHE A 191 -11.98 -28.71 -7.73
C PHE A 191 -13.49 -28.49 -7.90
N LEU A 192 -14.20 -28.05 -6.86
CA LEU A 192 -15.63 -27.74 -6.94
C LEU A 192 -15.93 -26.58 -7.90
N SER A 193 -15.07 -25.56 -7.93
CA SER A 193 -15.17 -24.44 -8.88
C SER A 193 -15.18 -24.88 -10.33
N THR A 194 -14.53 -26.01 -10.69
CA THR A 194 -14.50 -26.52 -12.07
C THR A 194 -15.90 -26.79 -12.63
N ALA A 195 -16.87 -27.13 -11.78
CA ALA A 195 -18.26 -27.34 -12.17
C ALA A 195 -18.92 -26.04 -12.69
N LEU A 196 -18.41 -24.87 -12.31
CA LEU A 196 -18.92 -23.56 -12.73
C LEU A 196 -18.33 -23.10 -14.07
N PHE A 197 -17.18 -23.63 -14.51
CA PHE A 197 -16.48 -23.08 -15.68
C PHE A 197 -17.28 -23.24 -16.97
N LYS A 198 -18.04 -24.34 -17.12
CA LYS A 198 -18.94 -24.54 -18.26
C LYS A 198 -20.02 -23.47 -18.32
N SER A 199 -20.64 -23.13 -17.18
CA SER A 199 -21.71 -22.14 -17.15
C SER A 199 -21.19 -20.73 -17.41
N ILE A 200 -19.99 -20.40 -16.89
CA ILE A 200 -19.28 -19.15 -17.20
C ILE A 200 -18.99 -19.08 -18.71
N LYS A 201 -18.45 -20.14 -19.31
CA LYS A 201 -18.16 -20.16 -20.75
C LYS A 201 -19.41 -20.06 -21.61
N ASN A 202 -20.52 -20.69 -21.20
CA ASN A 202 -21.80 -20.54 -21.89
C ASN A 202 -22.38 -19.12 -21.79
N ARG A 203 -22.13 -18.42 -20.67
CA ARG A 203 -22.57 -17.04 -20.47
C ARG A 203 -21.75 -16.05 -21.29
N TYR A 204 -20.45 -16.31 -21.46
CA TYR A 204 -19.53 -15.49 -22.24
C TYR A 204 -18.79 -16.34 -23.30
N PRO A 205 -19.48 -16.77 -24.39
CA PRO A 205 -18.94 -17.73 -25.34
C PRO A 205 -17.65 -17.28 -26.03
N GLU A 206 -17.53 -15.98 -26.33
CA GLU A 206 -16.38 -15.40 -27.02
C GLU A 206 -15.23 -15.01 -26.08
N TYR A 207 -15.45 -15.03 -24.77
CA TYR A 207 -14.45 -14.56 -23.81
C TYR A 207 -13.53 -15.71 -23.40
N SER A 208 -12.25 -15.40 -23.23
CA SER A 208 -11.26 -16.34 -22.71
C SER A 208 -11.37 -16.42 -21.19
N LEU A 209 -11.53 -17.63 -20.66
CA LEU A 209 -11.61 -17.87 -19.23
C LEU A 209 -10.22 -18.18 -18.68
N TYR A 210 -9.71 -17.26 -17.88
CA TYR A 210 -8.50 -17.41 -17.08
C TYR A 210 -8.87 -17.90 -15.69
N VAL A 211 -8.05 -18.79 -15.14
CA VAL A 211 -8.22 -19.26 -13.76
C VAL A 211 -6.93 -19.01 -12.99
N SER A 212 -7.06 -18.37 -11.83
CA SER A 212 -5.93 -18.02 -10.96
C SER A 212 -5.98 -18.77 -9.64
N THR A 213 -4.89 -19.47 -9.34
CA THR A 213 -4.70 -20.24 -8.11
C THR A 213 -3.24 -20.13 -7.67
N LYS A 214 -2.91 -20.57 -6.44
CA LYS A 214 -1.50 -20.84 -6.11
C LYS A 214 -0.94 -21.95 -7.00
N SER A 215 0.35 -21.88 -7.32
CA SER A 215 1.06 -22.82 -8.20
C SER A 215 0.92 -24.29 -7.80
N GLN A 216 0.88 -24.58 -6.50
CA GLN A 216 0.68 -25.93 -5.97
C GLN A 216 -0.66 -26.60 -6.36
N TYR A 217 -1.65 -25.83 -6.83
CA TYR A 217 -2.97 -26.35 -7.24
C TYR A 217 -3.20 -26.33 -8.74
N LYS A 218 -2.21 -25.88 -9.53
CA LYS A 218 -2.32 -25.74 -10.98
C LYS A 218 -2.82 -27.01 -11.66
N ASP A 219 -2.30 -28.16 -11.25
CA ASP A 219 -2.54 -29.45 -11.90
C ASP A 219 -4.02 -29.89 -11.82
N ILE A 220 -4.80 -29.34 -10.88
CA ILE A 220 -6.26 -29.59 -10.79
C ILE A 220 -6.99 -29.06 -12.02
N LEU A 221 -6.44 -28.01 -12.65
CA LEU A 221 -7.04 -27.33 -13.79
C LEU A 221 -6.55 -27.89 -15.13
N GLU A 222 -5.55 -28.76 -15.10
CA GLU A 222 -4.96 -29.32 -16.32
C GLU A 222 -5.99 -30.18 -17.08
N GLY A 223 -6.09 -29.97 -18.39
CA GLY A 223 -7.04 -30.67 -19.24
C GLY A 223 -8.50 -30.19 -19.14
N ASN A 224 -8.81 -29.15 -18.36
CA ASN A 224 -10.15 -28.59 -18.34
C ASN A 224 -10.47 -27.88 -19.68
N PRO A 225 -11.50 -28.30 -20.43
CA PRO A 225 -11.76 -27.79 -21.79
C PRO A 225 -12.27 -26.34 -21.82
N TYR A 226 -12.65 -25.78 -20.66
CA TYR A 226 -13.19 -24.43 -20.56
C TYR A 226 -12.14 -23.40 -20.13
N VAL A 227 -11.02 -23.85 -19.57
CA VAL A 227 -9.94 -22.96 -19.10
C VAL A 227 -9.03 -22.62 -20.27
N HIS A 228 -8.94 -21.34 -20.62
CA HIS A 228 -8.05 -20.85 -21.66
C HIS A 228 -6.59 -20.87 -21.18
N ARG A 229 -6.33 -20.31 -19.99
CA ARG A 229 -4.99 -20.25 -19.40
C ARG A 229 -5.05 -20.16 -17.88
N TRP A 230 -4.09 -20.80 -17.23
CA TRP A 230 -3.84 -20.65 -15.80
C TRP A 230 -2.84 -19.52 -15.54
N ILE A 231 -3.10 -18.72 -14.51
CA ILE A 231 -2.20 -17.65 -14.03
C ILE A 231 -1.88 -17.90 -12.56
N GLU A 232 -0.62 -17.73 -12.15
CA GLU A 232 -0.27 -17.81 -10.74
C GLU A 232 -0.89 -16.66 -9.95
N TYR A 233 -1.52 -16.98 -8.82
CA TYR A 233 -2.12 -16.00 -7.94
C TYR A 233 -1.09 -15.02 -7.39
N ASN A 234 -1.41 -13.73 -7.49
CA ASN A 234 -0.69 -12.64 -6.86
C ASN A 234 -1.67 -11.86 -5.96
N PRO A 235 -1.29 -11.46 -4.73
CA PRO A 235 -2.14 -10.66 -3.85
C PRO A 235 -2.73 -9.39 -4.47
N ILE A 236 -2.08 -8.79 -5.48
CA ILE A 236 -2.64 -7.64 -6.20
C ILE A 236 -3.98 -7.94 -6.89
N MET A 237 -4.23 -9.21 -7.24
CA MET A 237 -5.49 -9.67 -7.82
C MET A 237 -6.69 -9.53 -6.87
N ASP A 238 -6.46 -9.29 -5.58
CA ASP A 238 -7.54 -9.02 -4.62
C ASP A 238 -8.18 -7.64 -4.87
N ASN A 239 -7.45 -6.78 -5.56
CA ASN A 239 -7.93 -5.47 -5.97
C ASN A 239 -8.77 -5.62 -7.24
N LEU A 240 -10.09 -5.63 -7.07
CA LEU A 240 -11.04 -5.72 -8.18
C LEU A 240 -10.86 -4.57 -9.19
N ILE A 241 -10.52 -3.37 -8.72
CA ILE A 241 -10.28 -2.20 -9.59
C ILE A 241 -9.02 -2.40 -10.44
N TRP A 242 -8.02 -3.12 -9.93
CA TRP A 242 -6.84 -3.46 -10.72
C TRP A 242 -7.17 -4.50 -11.81
N LEU A 243 -8.02 -5.48 -11.49
CA LEU A 243 -8.47 -6.50 -12.45
C LEU A 243 -9.41 -5.95 -13.52
N GLU A 244 -10.49 -5.27 -13.13
CA GLU A 244 -11.58 -4.80 -14.02
C GLU A 244 -11.39 -3.37 -14.53
N GLY A 245 -10.49 -2.61 -13.90
CA GLY A 245 -10.25 -1.22 -14.26
C GLY A 245 -11.12 -0.22 -13.50
N ASN A 246 -10.76 1.06 -13.66
CA ASN A 246 -11.50 2.22 -13.20
C ASN A 246 -11.03 3.46 -13.97
N ASN A 247 -11.97 4.22 -14.54
CA ASN A 247 -11.77 5.51 -15.24
C ASN A 247 -10.58 5.56 -16.23
N GLN A 248 -9.36 5.72 -15.72
CA GLN A 248 -8.12 5.86 -16.50
C GLN A 248 -7.41 4.52 -16.77
N HIS A 249 -7.74 3.45 -16.04
CA HIS A 249 -7.19 2.11 -16.24
C HIS A 249 -8.29 1.19 -16.77
N ASN A 250 -8.08 0.55 -17.93
CA ASN A 250 -9.07 -0.34 -18.55
C ASN A 250 -9.16 -1.73 -17.89
N GLY A 251 -8.31 -2.00 -16.89
CA GLY A 251 -8.21 -3.33 -16.29
C GLY A 251 -7.48 -4.32 -17.18
N HIS A 252 -7.24 -5.51 -16.64
CA HIS A 252 -6.67 -6.64 -17.35
C HIS A 252 -7.76 -7.62 -17.83
N PHE A 253 -8.92 -7.62 -17.17
CA PHE A 253 -10.06 -8.49 -17.42
C PHE A 253 -11.33 -7.67 -17.52
N ASP A 254 -12.28 -8.10 -18.36
CA ASP A 254 -13.60 -7.47 -18.43
C ASP A 254 -14.48 -7.86 -17.23
N ILE A 255 -14.24 -9.06 -16.67
CA ILE A 255 -15.02 -9.64 -15.58
C ILE A 255 -14.09 -10.45 -14.66
N ALA A 256 -14.19 -10.22 -13.35
CA ALA A 256 -13.45 -10.95 -12.33
C ALA A 256 -14.36 -11.59 -11.28
N TYR A 257 -14.24 -12.90 -11.11
CA TYR A 257 -14.90 -13.66 -10.05
C TYR A 257 -13.90 -13.93 -8.92
N LEU A 258 -14.14 -13.40 -7.72
CA LEU A 258 -13.32 -13.63 -6.51
C LEU A 258 -14.12 -14.34 -5.39
N PRO A 259 -14.72 -15.52 -5.62
CA PRO A 259 -15.57 -16.20 -4.65
C PRO A 259 -14.85 -16.56 -3.35
N TYR A 260 -13.54 -16.77 -3.42
CA TYR A 260 -12.68 -17.08 -2.29
C TYR A 260 -12.69 -15.99 -1.20
N THR A 261 -12.97 -14.73 -1.58
CA THR A 261 -13.10 -13.63 -0.60
C THR A 261 -14.25 -13.89 0.37
N CYS A 262 -15.32 -14.52 -0.08
CA CYS A 262 -16.46 -14.90 0.73
C CYS A 262 -16.28 -16.28 1.35
N THR A 263 -15.68 -17.25 0.66
CA THR A 263 -15.65 -18.64 1.16
C THR A 263 -14.40 -18.98 1.98
N GLN A 264 -13.31 -18.24 1.83
CA GLN A 264 -12.01 -18.56 2.46
C GLN A 264 -11.48 -17.45 3.35
N ARG A 265 -11.76 -16.18 3.01
CA ARG A 265 -11.30 -15.03 3.82
C ARG A 265 -12.27 -14.58 4.89
N ASN A 266 -13.57 -14.68 4.61
CA ASN A 266 -14.62 -14.26 5.53
C ASN A 266 -15.44 -15.47 5.93
N LEU A 267 -15.70 -15.65 7.23
CA LEU A 267 -16.55 -16.72 7.72
C LEU A 267 -18.02 -16.29 7.60
N ASN A 268 -18.62 -16.43 6.41
CA ASN A 268 -19.97 -15.94 6.14
C ASN A 268 -20.99 -17.01 5.69
N TYR A 269 -20.56 -18.28 5.65
CA TYR A 269 -21.36 -19.43 5.21
C TYR A 269 -21.67 -20.42 6.35
N LEU A 270 -21.24 -20.13 7.59
CA LEU A 270 -21.64 -20.91 8.76
C LEU A 270 -23.03 -20.45 9.21
N HIS A 271 -24.05 -21.24 8.90
CA HIS A 271 -25.42 -20.99 9.35
C HIS A 271 -25.88 -22.01 10.39
N ASN A 272 -24.94 -22.58 11.17
CA ASN A 272 -25.20 -23.54 12.24
C ASN A 272 -26.02 -24.78 11.81
N GLY A 273 -25.90 -25.19 10.54
CA GLY A 273 -26.67 -26.31 9.99
C GLY A 273 -28.17 -26.04 9.81
N LEU A 274 -28.58 -24.77 9.84
CA LEU A 274 -29.97 -24.35 9.62
C LEU A 274 -30.26 -23.92 8.18
N ASP A 275 -29.28 -24.07 7.28
CA ASP A 275 -29.45 -23.75 5.87
C ASP A 275 -30.53 -24.60 5.23
N LYS A 276 -31.35 -23.94 4.43
CA LYS A 276 -32.32 -24.58 3.54
C LYS A 276 -31.74 -24.55 2.14
N ILE A 277 -31.58 -25.73 1.54
CA ILE A 277 -31.17 -25.84 0.14
C ILE A 277 -32.41 -25.60 -0.71
N ASP A 278 -32.39 -24.56 -1.56
CA ASP A 278 -33.51 -24.21 -2.44
C ASP A 278 -33.69 -25.19 -3.62
N PHE A 279 -32.68 -26.02 -3.89
CA PHE A 279 -32.74 -27.05 -4.92
C PHE A 279 -33.23 -28.37 -4.34
N SER A 280 -34.29 -28.94 -4.93
CA SER A 280 -34.65 -30.33 -4.70
C SER A 280 -33.62 -31.23 -5.36
N LEU A 281 -32.65 -31.69 -4.57
CA LEU A 281 -31.69 -32.72 -4.96
C LEU A 281 -32.39 -34.08 -4.85
N ASN A 282 -33.29 -34.37 -5.79
CA ASN A 282 -33.87 -35.69 -6.02
C ASN A 282 -33.09 -36.43 -7.10
#